data_AF-A0A1V5AGF6-F1
#
_entry.id   AF-A0A1V5AGF6-F1
#
_cell.length_a   1.000
_cell.length_b   1.000
_cell.length_c   1.000
_cell.angle_alpha   90.00
_cell.angle_beta   90.00
_cell.angle_gamma   90.00
#
_symmetry.space_group_name_H-M   'P 1'
#
loop_
_entity.id
_entity.type
_entity.pdbx_description
1 polymer ?
#
loop_
_entity_poly.entity_id
_entity_poly.type
_entity_poly.pdbx_seq_one_letter_code
_entity_poly.pdbx_strand_id
1 'polypeptide(L)'
;MGIPAAGALSAEYVVLPNGTAYQARIEIADASRYEFADVGFMGEKVPVKVGNVELTGNCSPCGFNWSRPWGAPSVITFDKGNYTVSYLAPLSGNNLQGQFIRPYSVAVTIPGEFSVQNPLLAGISQGANVTHPADNTTSVRWDKTTTFNVRFYDQWHENLLWFFFQFMAILALILVVVPYLLSMKRGE
;
A
#
# COMPACT_ATOMS: atom_id res chain seq x y z
N MET A 1 21.57 5.57 -3.62
CA MET A 1 21.19 4.33 -2.90
C MET A 1 20.50 4.72 -1.62
N GLY A 2 19.22 4.41 -1.41
CA GLY A 2 18.54 4.70 -0.12
C GLY A 2 17.14 4.13 -0.08
N ILE A 3 17.06 2.89 -0.47
CA ILE A 3 16.07 1.96 0.03
C ILE A 3 16.87 1.23 1.18
N PRO A 4 16.31 0.59 2.23
CA PRO A 4 17.15 0.06 3.31
C PRO A 4 18.23 -0.90 2.78
N ALA A 5 19.52 -0.59 3.01
CA ALA A 5 20.68 -1.43 2.60
C ALA A 5 20.81 -2.74 3.40
N ALA A 6 19.95 -2.88 4.38
CA ALA A 6 20.04 -3.81 5.49
C ALA A 6 18.88 -4.79 5.42
N GLY A 7 19.21 -6.08 5.42
CA GLY A 7 18.26 -7.15 5.20
C GLY A 7 17.19 -7.14 6.28
N ALA A 8 16.02 -6.58 6.00
CA ALA A 8 14.84 -6.93 6.76
C ALA A 8 14.56 -8.42 6.60
N LEU A 9 14.08 -9.07 7.65
CA LEU A 9 13.53 -10.42 7.55
C LEU A 9 12.03 -10.33 7.27
N SER A 10 11.37 -9.31 7.85
CA SER A 10 9.96 -9.03 7.66
C SER A 10 9.62 -7.53 7.68
N ALA A 11 8.54 -7.17 6.99
CA ALA A 11 7.92 -5.85 7.03
C ALA A 11 6.40 -6.02 7.21
N GLU A 12 5.87 -5.46 8.27
CA GLU A 12 4.45 -5.52 8.61
C GLU A 12 3.84 -4.12 8.47
N TYR A 13 2.67 -4.06 7.84
CA TYR A 13 1.90 -2.85 7.65
C TYR A 13 0.47 -3.09 8.11
N VAL A 14 -0.05 -2.23 8.97
CA VAL A 14 -1.42 -2.28 9.46
C VAL A 14 -2.10 -0.98 9.09
N VAL A 15 -3.10 -1.05 8.22
CA VAL A 15 -3.92 0.11 7.86
C VAL A 15 -4.86 0.41 9.02
N LEU A 16 -4.92 1.66 9.45
CA LEU A 16 -5.83 2.05 10.54
C LEU A 16 -7.28 2.04 10.06
N PRO A 17 -8.27 1.80 10.96
CA PRO A 17 -9.69 1.71 10.59
C PRO A 17 -10.22 2.91 9.79
N ASN A 18 -9.68 4.10 10.05
CA ASN A 18 -10.10 5.32 9.34
C ASN A 18 -9.57 5.41 7.89
N GLY A 19 -8.68 4.52 7.46
CA GLY A 19 -8.07 4.53 6.12
C GLY A 19 -7.17 5.72 5.80
N THR A 20 -6.87 6.57 6.78
CA THR A 20 -6.08 7.81 6.58
C THR A 20 -4.61 7.65 6.93
N ALA A 21 -4.24 6.57 7.60
CA ALA A 21 -2.87 6.29 8.03
C ALA A 21 -2.65 4.79 8.20
N TYR A 22 -1.39 4.40 8.23
CA TYR A 22 -0.98 3.04 8.51
C TYR A 22 0.18 3.03 9.52
N GLN A 23 0.26 1.95 10.28
CA GLN A 23 1.39 1.64 11.13
C GLN A 23 2.29 0.66 10.40
N ALA A 24 3.57 0.99 10.33
CA ALA A 24 4.59 0.10 9.79
C ALA A 24 5.48 -0.41 10.92
N ARG A 25 5.85 -1.68 10.85
CA ARG A 25 6.84 -2.32 11.70
C ARG A 25 7.82 -3.08 10.82
N ILE A 26 9.04 -2.60 10.75
CA ILE A 26 10.04 -3.09 9.80
C ILE A 26 11.24 -3.57 10.58
N GLU A 27 11.54 -4.85 10.46
CA GLU A 27 12.78 -5.41 10.98
C GLU A 27 13.92 -5.02 10.06
N ILE A 28 15.08 -4.73 10.60
CA ILE A 28 16.23 -4.29 9.81
C ILE A 28 17.44 -5.03 10.37
N ALA A 29 18.17 -5.77 9.53
CA ALA A 29 19.39 -6.46 9.94
C ALA A 29 20.64 -5.84 9.31
N ASP A 30 21.65 -5.61 10.14
CA ASP A 30 22.94 -5.04 9.77
C ASP A 30 22.86 -3.61 9.18
N ALA A 31 21.93 -2.78 9.66
CA ALA A 31 21.79 -1.36 9.30
C ALA A 31 22.42 -0.43 10.32
N SER A 32 22.82 0.74 9.85
CA SER A 32 23.02 1.96 10.66
C SER A 32 22.14 3.13 10.23
N ARG A 33 21.25 2.92 9.24
CA ARG A 33 20.44 3.98 8.62
C ARG A 33 19.12 3.43 8.09
N TYR A 34 18.04 4.16 8.30
CA TYR A 34 16.74 3.93 7.69
C TYR A 34 16.16 5.21 7.09
N GLU A 35 15.60 5.11 5.88
CA GLU A 35 15.08 6.24 5.10
C GLU A 35 13.58 6.09 4.91
N PHE A 36 12.82 7.16 5.21
CA PHE A 36 11.36 7.18 5.11
C PHE A 36 10.94 7.72 3.74
N ALA A 37 10.91 6.85 2.74
CA ALA A 37 10.50 7.21 1.39
C ALA A 37 9.56 6.16 0.78
N ASP A 38 8.65 6.63 -0.06
CA ASP A 38 7.81 5.82 -0.93
C ASP A 38 8.30 5.96 -2.39
N VAL A 39 7.72 5.21 -3.30
CA VAL A 39 8.04 5.19 -4.73
C VAL A 39 7.04 6.06 -5.50
N GLY A 40 7.52 7.09 -6.18
CA GLY A 40 6.74 7.92 -7.08
C GLY A 40 6.44 7.21 -8.41
N PHE A 41 5.66 7.88 -9.26
CA PHE A 41 5.18 7.30 -10.51
C PHE A 41 6.31 6.98 -11.50
N MET A 42 7.40 7.75 -11.48
CA MET A 42 8.59 7.52 -12.31
C MET A 42 9.66 6.71 -11.57
N GLY A 43 9.33 6.10 -10.43
CA GLY A 43 10.27 5.40 -9.57
C GLY A 43 11.13 6.33 -8.71
N GLU A 44 10.82 7.62 -8.66
CA GLU A 44 11.50 8.57 -7.78
C GLU A 44 11.18 8.30 -6.31
N LYS A 45 12.01 8.80 -5.39
CA LYS A 45 11.72 8.70 -3.97
C LYS A 45 10.86 9.85 -3.51
N VAL A 46 9.67 9.54 -2.99
CA VAL A 46 8.75 10.53 -2.43
C VAL A 46 8.92 10.54 -0.91
N PRO A 47 9.28 11.68 -0.29
CA PRO A 47 9.39 11.79 1.16
C PRO A 47 8.07 11.46 1.87
N VAL A 48 8.11 10.50 2.80
CA VAL A 48 6.95 10.18 3.64
C VAL A 48 7.02 10.97 4.94
N LYS A 49 5.94 11.68 5.27
CA LYS A 49 5.82 12.34 6.58
C LYS A 49 5.46 11.30 7.62
N VAL A 50 6.42 10.89 8.43
CA VAL A 50 6.19 9.89 9.48
C VAL A 50 6.05 10.54 10.85
N GLY A 51 5.27 9.90 11.73
CA GLY A 51 5.10 10.25 13.13
C GLY A 51 5.33 9.02 14.03
N ASN A 52 5.44 9.26 15.34
CA ASN A 52 5.63 8.22 16.36
C ASN A 52 6.70 7.18 15.98
N VAL A 53 7.88 7.68 15.57
CA VAL A 53 8.98 6.80 15.19
C VAL A 53 9.64 6.24 16.44
N GLU A 54 9.69 4.93 16.52
CA GLU A 54 10.32 4.19 17.61
C GLU A 54 11.32 3.18 17.04
N LEU A 55 12.45 3.05 17.73
CA LEU A 55 13.48 2.07 17.43
C LEU A 55 13.53 1.09 18.59
N THR A 56 13.34 -0.19 18.30
CA THR A 56 13.39 -1.27 19.30
C THR A 56 14.42 -2.31 18.89
N GLY A 57 14.99 -3.01 19.86
CA GLY A 57 16.05 -3.99 19.61
C GLY A 57 16.70 -4.41 20.93
N ASN A 58 17.98 -4.78 20.89
CA ASN A 58 18.74 -5.18 22.09
C ASN A 58 19.15 -4.00 22.99
N CYS A 59 18.53 -2.82 22.83
CA CYS A 59 18.75 -1.62 23.65
C CYS A 59 17.43 -1.12 24.24
N SER A 60 17.51 -0.47 25.40
CA SER A 60 16.34 0.11 26.09
C SER A 60 16.71 1.45 26.76
N PRO A 61 16.27 2.61 26.23
CA PRO A 61 15.73 2.85 24.89
C PRO A 61 16.84 2.89 23.82
N CYS A 62 16.54 2.46 22.60
CA CYS A 62 17.45 2.62 21.47
C CYS A 62 17.44 4.07 20.98
N GLY A 63 18.54 4.78 21.20
CA GLY A 63 18.72 6.13 20.66
C GLY A 63 18.89 6.10 19.14
N PHE A 64 18.33 7.11 18.47
CA PHE A 64 18.59 7.38 17.07
C PHE A 64 18.73 8.88 16.86
N ASN A 65 19.46 9.26 15.81
CA ASN A 65 19.57 10.65 15.40
C ASN A 65 18.74 10.90 14.14
N TRP A 66 17.94 11.96 14.18
CA TRP A 66 17.07 12.36 13.09
C TRP A 66 17.79 13.34 12.16
N SER A 67 17.75 13.06 10.86
CA SER A 67 18.30 13.94 9.85
C SER A 67 17.27 14.17 8.73
N ARG A 68 17.15 15.41 8.28
CA ARG A 68 16.30 15.76 7.14
C ARG A 68 17.08 16.67 6.19
N PRO A 69 17.79 16.09 5.20
CA PRO A 69 18.49 16.87 4.20
C PRO A 69 17.49 17.66 3.35
N TRP A 70 17.88 18.85 2.90
CA TRP A 70 17.03 19.67 2.04
C TRP A 70 16.77 18.95 0.71
N GLY A 71 15.49 18.83 0.33
CA GLY A 71 15.08 18.11 -0.88
C GLY A 71 15.19 16.58 -0.81
N ALA A 72 15.45 15.99 0.36
CA ALA A 72 15.54 14.54 0.53
C ALA A 72 14.51 13.99 1.54
N PRO A 73 14.23 12.67 1.49
CA PRO A 73 13.44 12.01 2.52
C PRO A 73 14.06 12.13 3.92
N SER A 74 13.22 12.08 4.95
CA SER A 74 13.70 12.03 6.33
C SER A 74 14.43 10.70 6.59
N VAL A 75 15.46 10.75 7.42
CA VAL A 75 16.33 9.61 7.69
C VAL A 75 16.65 9.54 9.17
N ILE A 76 16.58 8.34 9.74
CA ILE A 76 17.15 8.04 11.05
C ILE A 76 18.49 7.32 10.89
N THR A 77 19.41 7.65 11.79
CA THR A 77 20.72 7.01 11.90
C THR A 77 20.90 6.46 13.30
N PHE A 78 21.50 5.29 13.40
CA PHE A 78 21.66 4.53 14.63
C PHE A 78 22.93 3.67 14.52
N ASP A 79 23.39 3.14 15.64
CA ASP A 79 24.56 2.24 15.65
C ASP A 79 24.28 1.01 14.81
N LYS A 80 25.33 0.46 14.20
CA LYS A 80 25.17 -0.66 13.27
C LYS A 80 24.67 -1.90 14.02
N GLY A 81 23.52 -2.45 13.63
CA GLY A 81 22.93 -3.61 14.29
C GLY A 81 21.59 -4.06 13.74
N ASN A 82 20.91 -4.91 14.53
CA ASN A 82 19.60 -5.46 14.21
C ASN A 82 18.54 -4.77 15.06
N TYR A 83 17.60 -4.12 14.39
CA TYR A 83 16.57 -3.31 15.03
C TYR A 83 15.23 -3.49 14.35
N THR A 84 14.18 -3.11 15.04
CA THR A 84 12.84 -2.98 14.49
C THR A 84 12.44 -1.51 14.57
N VAL A 85 12.15 -0.92 13.41
CA VAL A 85 11.65 0.45 13.29
C VAL A 85 10.13 0.39 13.20
N SER A 86 9.45 1.05 14.13
CA SER A 86 8.01 1.28 14.07
C SER A 86 7.73 2.74 13.79
N TYR A 87 6.74 3.01 12.93
CA TYR A 87 6.31 4.38 12.64
C TYR A 87 4.87 4.42 12.15
N LEU A 88 4.25 5.59 12.27
CA LEU A 88 2.97 5.93 11.65
C LEU A 88 3.21 6.80 10.43
N ALA A 89 2.49 6.53 9.35
CA ALA A 89 2.54 7.32 8.14
C ALA A 89 1.13 7.56 7.59
N PRO A 90 0.87 8.73 6.97
CA PRO A 90 -0.38 9.00 6.31
C PRO A 90 -0.53 8.09 5.09
N LEU A 91 -1.75 7.65 4.86
CA LEU A 91 -2.15 6.90 3.69
C LEU A 91 -2.92 7.83 2.76
N SER A 92 -2.62 7.77 1.47
CA SER A 92 -3.31 8.58 0.46
C SER A 92 -3.91 7.68 -0.62
N GLY A 93 -5.17 7.94 -0.98
CA GLY A 93 -5.83 7.28 -2.11
C GLY A 93 -6.04 5.77 -1.96
N ASN A 94 -6.14 5.27 -0.72
CA ASN A 94 -6.33 3.85 -0.38
C ASN A 94 -5.33 2.92 -1.11
N ASN A 95 -4.12 3.42 -1.32
CA ASN A 95 -3.02 2.73 -1.98
C ASN A 95 -1.83 2.69 -1.04
N LEU A 96 -1.41 1.49 -0.69
CA LEU A 96 -0.21 1.24 0.09
C LEU A 96 0.83 0.57 -0.81
N GLN A 97 2.02 1.12 -0.83
CA GLN A 97 3.11 0.61 -1.64
C GLN A 97 4.44 0.82 -0.96
N GLY A 98 5.44 0.10 -1.44
CA GLY A 98 6.79 0.25 -0.96
C GLY A 98 7.78 -0.54 -1.80
N GLN A 99 9.05 -0.15 -1.67
CA GLN A 99 10.16 -0.78 -2.33
C GLN A 99 11.29 -1.03 -1.33
N PHE A 100 12.01 -2.12 -1.57
CA PHE A 100 13.08 -2.66 -0.74
C PHE A 100 14.31 -2.97 -1.59
N ILE A 101 15.53 -2.79 -1.05
CA ILE A 101 16.79 -3.12 -1.78
C ILE A 101 16.92 -4.62 -1.91
N ARG A 102 16.51 -5.31 -0.84
CA ARG A 102 16.57 -6.76 -0.72
C ARG A 102 15.14 -7.28 -0.60
N PRO A 103 14.89 -8.51 -1.05
CA PRO A 103 13.55 -9.07 -0.99
C PRO A 103 13.17 -9.44 0.44
N TYR A 104 11.96 -9.06 0.86
CA TYR A 104 11.43 -9.25 2.21
C TYR A 104 10.11 -10.00 2.24
N SER A 105 9.82 -10.60 3.40
CA SER A 105 8.48 -11.06 3.70
C SER A 105 7.63 -9.85 4.10
N VAL A 106 6.60 -9.54 3.34
CA VAL A 106 5.72 -8.39 3.57
C VAL A 106 4.36 -8.89 4.00
N ALA A 107 3.81 -8.33 5.07
CA ALA A 107 2.43 -8.58 5.48
C ALA A 107 1.68 -7.25 5.61
N VAL A 108 0.55 -7.15 4.93
CA VAL A 108 -0.33 -5.98 4.97
C VAL A 108 -1.67 -6.41 5.55
N THR A 109 -2.11 -5.78 6.63
CA THR A 109 -3.40 -6.01 7.26
C THR A 109 -4.31 -4.82 6.97
N ILE A 110 -5.45 -5.10 6.34
CA ILE A 110 -6.46 -4.14 5.94
C ILE A 110 -7.71 -4.38 6.80
N PRO A 111 -8.30 -3.35 7.42
CA PRO A 111 -9.51 -3.49 8.21
C PRO A 111 -10.73 -3.76 7.32
N GLY A 112 -11.73 -4.45 7.85
CA GLY A 112 -12.90 -4.93 7.09
C GLY A 112 -13.79 -3.88 6.45
N GLU A 113 -13.60 -2.59 6.77
CA GLU A 113 -14.28 -1.50 6.07
C GLU A 113 -13.76 -1.28 4.64
N PHE A 114 -12.57 -1.82 4.34
CA PHE A 114 -11.99 -1.80 3.00
C PHE A 114 -11.92 -3.21 2.41
N SER A 115 -12.06 -3.29 1.09
CA SER A 115 -12.01 -4.53 0.33
C SER A 115 -10.95 -4.47 -0.77
N VAL A 116 -10.47 -5.64 -1.15
CA VAL A 116 -9.54 -5.87 -2.27
C VAL A 116 -10.10 -6.83 -3.31
N GLN A 117 -11.38 -7.18 -3.23
CA GLN A 117 -11.97 -8.26 -4.02
C GLN A 117 -12.32 -7.85 -5.45
N ASN A 118 -12.83 -6.63 -5.65
CA ASN A 118 -13.20 -6.16 -6.98
C ASN A 118 -11.97 -5.75 -7.80
N PRO A 119 -11.62 -6.46 -8.89
CA PRO A 119 -10.42 -6.19 -9.67
C PRO A 119 -10.46 -4.87 -10.45
N LEU A 120 -11.63 -4.22 -10.56
CA LEU A 120 -11.76 -2.91 -11.20
C LEU A 120 -11.41 -1.75 -10.25
N LEU A 121 -11.43 -1.99 -8.94
CA LEU A 121 -11.19 -0.98 -7.91
C LEU A 121 -9.94 -1.27 -7.09
N ALA A 122 -9.69 -2.55 -6.83
CA ALA A 122 -8.52 -3.04 -6.11
C ALA A 122 -7.37 -3.34 -7.07
N GLY A 123 -6.17 -3.37 -6.51
CA GLY A 123 -4.96 -3.75 -7.22
C GLY A 123 -4.00 -4.41 -6.25
N ILE A 124 -3.44 -5.55 -6.61
CA ILE A 124 -2.48 -6.26 -5.77
C ILE A 124 -1.30 -6.66 -6.64
N SER A 125 -0.09 -6.32 -6.19
CA SER A 125 1.14 -6.73 -6.86
C SER A 125 1.31 -8.26 -6.87
N GLN A 126 1.89 -8.79 -7.94
CA GLN A 126 2.09 -10.23 -8.13
C GLN A 126 2.81 -10.91 -6.96
N GLY A 127 2.52 -12.20 -6.76
CA GLY A 127 3.12 -13.00 -5.68
C GLY A 127 2.48 -12.79 -4.31
N ALA A 128 1.35 -12.08 -4.26
CA ALA A 128 0.55 -11.91 -3.05
C ALA A 128 -0.32 -13.12 -2.76
N ASN A 129 -0.41 -13.52 -1.50
CA ASN A 129 -1.41 -14.42 -0.96
C ASN A 129 -2.40 -13.61 -0.12
N VAL A 130 -3.68 -13.65 -0.49
CA VAL A 130 -4.76 -12.93 0.21
C VAL A 130 -5.53 -13.92 1.07
N THR A 131 -5.58 -13.67 2.37
CA THR A 131 -6.39 -14.43 3.30
C THR A 131 -7.39 -13.52 4.01
N HIS A 132 -8.53 -14.09 4.40
CA HIS A 132 -9.55 -13.39 5.16
C HIS A 132 -9.66 -14.08 6.53
N PRO A 133 -8.87 -13.66 7.53
CA PRO A 133 -9.00 -14.12 8.90
C PRO A 133 -10.42 -13.93 9.45
N ALA A 134 -10.80 -14.73 10.45
CA ALA A 134 -12.11 -14.65 11.12
C ALA A 134 -12.36 -13.30 11.82
N ASP A 135 -11.32 -12.48 11.97
CA ASP A 135 -11.36 -11.17 12.63
C ASP A 135 -11.87 -10.04 11.72
N ASN A 136 -12.60 -10.35 10.64
CA ASN A 136 -13.08 -9.40 9.63
C ASN A 136 -11.98 -8.48 9.07
N THR A 137 -10.74 -8.95 9.04
CA THR A 137 -9.63 -8.25 8.38
C THR A 137 -9.27 -8.96 7.09
N THR A 138 -8.61 -8.25 6.19
CA THR A 138 -7.98 -8.86 5.03
C THR A 138 -6.48 -8.81 5.22
N SER A 139 -5.81 -9.96 5.15
CA SER A 139 -4.36 -10.04 5.20
C SER A 139 -3.81 -10.34 3.81
N VAL A 140 -2.89 -9.50 3.35
CA VAL A 140 -2.20 -9.68 2.07
C VAL A 140 -0.71 -9.90 2.36
N ARG A 141 -0.18 -11.04 1.96
CA ARG A 141 1.18 -11.46 2.31
C ARG A 141 2.01 -11.80 1.07
N TRP A 142 3.26 -11.35 1.06
CA TRP A 142 4.30 -11.77 0.13
C TRP A 142 5.40 -12.46 0.93
N ASP A 143 5.78 -13.68 0.55
CA ASP A 143 6.86 -14.38 1.26
C ASP A 143 8.23 -13.78 0.94
N LYS A 144 8.41 -13.28 -0.28
CA LYS A 144 9.67 -12.72 -0.75
C LYS A 144 9.46 -11.74 -1.89
N THR A 145 9.49 -10.43 -1.61
CA THR A 145 9.36 -9.39 -2.64
C THR A 145 10.24 -8.18 -2.40
N THR A 146 10.72 -7.54 -3.46
CA THR A 146 11.42 -6.24 -3.41
C THR A 146 10.46 -5.06 -3.57
N THR A 147 9.24 -5.30 -4.02
CA THR A 147 8.23 -4.26 -4.29
C THR A 147 6.87 -4.81 -3.98
N PHE A 148 6.03 -4.03 -3.31
CA PHE A 148 4.63 -4.38 -3.13
C PHE A 148 3.75 -3.18 -3.42
N ASN A 149 2.55 -3.47 -3.91
CA ASN A 149 1.51 -2.49 -4.11
C ASN A 149 0.17 -3.15 -3.75
N VAL A 150 -0.61 -2.46 -2.93
CA VAL A 150 -1.95 -2.84 -2.52
C VAL A 150 -2.85 -1.63 -2.58
N ARG A 151 -3.76 -1.66 -3.54
CA ARG A 151 -4.86 -0.74 -3.65
C ARG A 151 -6.13 -1.43 -3.16
N PHE A 152 -6.80 -0.76 -2.24
CA PHE A 152 -8.07 -1.18 -1.67
C PHE A 152 -9.11 -0.07 -1.85
N TYR A 153 -10.37 -0.40 -1.60
CA TYR A 153 -11.49 0.51 -1.79
C TYR A 153 -12.51 0.33 -0.67
N ASP A 154 -13.32 1.36 -0.45
CA ASP A 154 -14.43 1.32 0.51
C ASP A 154 -15.76 1.04 -0.20
N GLN A 155 -16.82 0.82 0.57
CA GLN A 155 -18.16 0.60 0.02
C GLN A 155 -18.66 1.74 -0.88
N TRP A 156 -18.24 2.99 -0.61
CA TRP A 156 -18.66 4.14 -1.41
C TRP A 156 -18.12 4.07 -2.85
N HIS A 157 -16.86 3.68 -3.01
CA HIS A 157 -16.26 3.46 -4.32
C HIS A 157 -16.99 2.36 -5.11
N GLU A 158 -17.45 1.30 -4.45
CA GLU A 158 -18.22 0.24 -5.10
C GLU A 158 -19.60 0.71 -5.55
N ASN A 159 -20.29 1.47 -4.71
CA ASN A 159 -21.58 2.08 -5.07
C ASN A 159 -21.44 3.02 -6.27
N LEU A 160 -20.35 3.82 -6.32
CA LEU A 160 -20.07 4.71 -7.44
C LEU A 160 -19.80 3.94 -8.74
N LEU A 161 -19.10 2.81 -8.67
CA LEU A 161 -18.85 1.94 -9.83
C LEU A 161 -20.18 1.35 -10.36
N TRP A 162 -21.06 0.90 -9.46
CA TRP A 162 -22.39 0.42 -9.85
C TRP A 162 -23.23 1.51 -10.51
N PHE A 163 -23.23 2.71 -9.96
CA PHE A 163 -23.90 3.86 -10.58
C PHE A 163 -23.35 4.16 -11.98
N PHE A 164 -22.02 4.14 -12.15
CA PHE A 164 -21.39 4.32 -13.44
C PHE A 164 -21.84 3.25 -14.44
N PHE A 165 -21.83 1.96 -14.07
CA PHE A 165 -22.26 0.90 -14.97
C PHE A 165 -23.73 1.01 -15.35
N GLN A 166 -24.62 1.34 -14.42
CA GLN A 166 -26.03 1.57 -14.72
C GLN A 166 -26.21 2.72 -15.71
N PHE A 167 -25.52 3.84 -15.49
CA PHE A 167 -25.56 4.98 -16.39
C PHE A 167 -25.05 4.63 -17.80
N MET A 168 -23.90 3.96 -17.88
CA MET A 168 -23.32 3.52 -19.15
C MET A 168 -24.22 2.50 -19.88
N ALA A 169 -24.87 1.59 -19.15
CA ALA A 169 -25.80 0.63 -19.72
C ALA A 169 -27.03 1.29 -20.35
N ILE A 170 -27.61 2.29 -19.67
CA ILE A 170 -28.75 3.07 -20.22
C ILE A 170 -28.34 3.81 -21.48
N LEU A 171 -27.17 4.47 -21.47
CA LEU A 171 -26.66 5.16 -22.66
C LEU A 171 -26.40 4.18 -23.82
N ALA A 172 -25.78 3.03 -23.56
CA ALA A 172 -25.55 2.01 -24.57
C ALA A 172 -26.88 1.48 -25.16
N LEU A 173 -27.90 1.31 -24.32
CA LEU A 173 -29.21 0.85 -24.77
C LEU A 173 -29.87 1.89 -25.71
N ILE A 174 -29.88 3.16 -25.33
CA ILE A 174 -30.51 4.24 -26.10
C ILE A 174 -29.73 4.56 -27.37
N LEU A 175 -28.41 4.67 -27.28
CA LEU A 175 -27.56 5.17 -28.37
C LEU A 175 -27.04 4.08 -29.30
N VAL A 176 -26.98 2.83 -28.86
CA VAL A 176 -26.44 1.72 -29.66
C VAL A 176 -27.54 0.70 -29.96
N VAL A 177 -28.18 0.15 -28.92
CA VAL A 177 -29.10 -0.99 -29.09
C VAL A 177 -30.37 -0.59 -29.84
N VAL A 178 -31.05 0.49 -29.41
CA VAL A 178 -32.28 0.98 -30.06
C VAL A 178 -32.06 1.31 -31.55
N PRO A 179 -31.08 2.17 -31.94
CA PRO A 179 -30.87 2.48 -33.35
C PRO A 179 -30.40 1.27 -34.17
N TYR A 180 -29.60 0.37 -33.58
CA TYR A 180 -29.20 -0.87 -34.25
C TYR A 180 -30.41 -1.77 -34.56
N LEU A 181 -31.31 -1.96 -33.61
CA LEU A 181 -32.55 -2.72 -33.81
C LEU A 181 -33.48 -2.06 -34.85
N LEU A 182 -33.57 -0.72 -34.85
CA LEU A 182 -34.33 0.03 -35.85
C LEU A 182 -33.72 -0.12 -37.27
N SER A 183 -32.39 -0.15 -37.37
CA SER A 183 -31.69 -0.36 -38.64
C SER A 183 -31.88 -1.77 -39.18
N MET A 184 -31.86 -2.80 -38.33
CA MET A 184 -32.10 -4.18 -38.78
C MET A 184 -33.53 -4.38 -39.30
N LYS A 185 -34.54 -3.79 -38.64
CA LYS A 185 -35.94 -3.85 -39.10
C LYS A 185 -36.22 -3.16 -40.44
N ARG A 186 -35.28 -2.38 -40.97
CA ARG A 186 -35.38 -1.72 -42.28
C ARG A 186 -34.71 -2.51 -43.41
N GLY A 187 -33.95 -3.56 -43.08
CA GLY A 187 -33.21 -4.39 -44.03
C GLY A 187 -33.91 -5.71 -44.41
N GLU A 188 -35.05 -6.01 -43.78
CA GLU A 188 -36.06 -6.99 -44.24
C GLU A 188 -37.19 -6.26 -44.95
#